data_AF-A0A7J2TDS8-F1
#
_entry.id   AF-A0A7J2TDS8-F1
#
_cell.length_a   1.000
_cell.length_b   1.000
_cell.length_c   1.000
_cell.angle_alpha   90.00
_cell.angle_beta   90.00
_cell.angle_gamma   90.00
#
_symmetry.space_group_name_H-M   'P 1'
#
loop_
_entity.id
_entity.type
_entity.pdbx_description
1 polymer ?
#
loop_
_entity_poly.entity_id
_entity_poly.type
_entity_poly.pdbx_seq_one_letter_code
_entity_poly.pdbx_strand_id
1 'polypeptide(L)'
;MSTKNICGIMIGEARSPEEANSRAENMKNCPNLVVLGTTANIIYSVYVVPSEKEWWLKYPETNPKEIGLEKATVHIVRNVLHPKFTPRLPKKKTDTAPCGANCKNCPLRSEYSCSGCPATIHHQQNKEHKKL
;
A
#
# COMPACT_ATOMS: atom_id res chain seq x y z
N MET A 1 -12.93 -6.71 18.21
CA MET A 1 -12.55 -7.93 17.48
C MET A 1 -11.16 -7.72 16.90
N SER A 2 -10.24 -8.68 17.04
CA SER A 2 -8.91 -8.57 16.40
C SER A 2 -9.10 -8.66 14.89
N THR A 3 -8.77 -7.59 14.17
CA THR A 3 -8.93 -7.55 12.71
C THR A 3 -7.93 -8.52 12.09
N LYS A 4 -8.45 -9.48 11.32
CA LYS A 4 -7.60 -10.48 10.65
C LYS A 4 -6.76 -9.78 9.58
N ASN A 5 -5.44 -9.95 9.65
CA ASN A 5 -4.54 -9.43 8.62
C ASN A 5 -4.40 -10.41 7.45
N ILE A 6 -4.23 -9.87 6.25
CA ILE A 6 -3.89 -10.58 5.02
C ILE A 6 -2.62 -9.97 4.42
N CYS A 7 -1.92 -10.77 3.62
CA CYS A 7 -0.69 -10.36 2.95
C CYS A 7 -0.90 -10.34 1.43
N GLY A 8 -0.33 -9.35 0.75
CA GLY A 8 -0.25 -9.31 -0.71
C GLY A 8 1.20 -9.31 -1.15
N ILE A 9 1.56 -10.26 -2.01
CA ILE A 9 2.84 -10.33 -2.71
C ILE A 9 2.61 -9.74 -4.10
N MET A 10 3.13 -8.53 -4.32
CA MET A 10 2.98 -7.79 -5.57
C MET A 10 4.28 -7.85 -6.37
N ILE A 11 4.16 -8.23 -7.64
CA ILE A 11 5.22 -8.20 -8.63
C ILE A 11 4.81 -7.16 -9.68
N GLY A 12 5.56 -6.08 -9.79
CA GLY A 12 5.27 -4.97 -10.69
C GLY A 12 6.35 -4.79 -11.75
N GLU A 13 5.95 -4.53 -12.99
CA GLU A 13 6.85 -4.21 -14.10
C GLU A 13 6.87 -2.69 -14.33
N ALA A 14 8.02 -2.04 -14.21
CA ALA A 14 8.25 -0.64 -14.57
C ALA A 14 8.85 -0.54 -15.98
N ARG A 15 8.97 0.69 -16.53
CA ARG A 15 9.49 0.90 -17.89
C ARG A 15 11.00 0.68 -18.00
N SER A 16 11.72 0.91 -16.90
CA SER A 16 13.17 0.72 -16.84
C SER A 16 13.63 0.34 -15.43
N PRO A 17 14.87 -0.18 -15.28
CA PRO A 17 15.47 -0.41 -13.98
C PRO A 17 15.58 0.83 -13.09
N GLU A 18 15.86 1.99 -13.68
CA GLU A 18 15.95 3.27 -12.98
C GLU A 18 14.59 3.69 -12.42
N GLU A 19 13.53 3.50 -13.21
CA GLU A 19 12.17 3.76 -12.74
C GLU A 19 11.75 2.79 -11.63
N ALA A 20 12.08 1.50 -11.77
CA ALA A 20 11.80 0.50 -10.74
C ALA A 20 12.45 0.89 -9.40
N ASN A 21 13.73 1.28 -9.43
CA ASN A 21 14.46 1.73 -8.24
C ASN A 21 13.88 3.03 -7.66
N SER A 22 13.60 4.04 -8.48
CA SER A 22 12.99 5.30 -8.04
C SER A 22 11.63 5.06 -7.35
N ARG A 23 10.80 4.20 -7.93
CA ARG A 23 9.49 3.83 -7.35
C ARG A 23 9.66 3.06 -6.05
N ALA A 24 10.59 2.12 -5.98
CA ALA A 24 10.88 1.39 -4.76
C ALA A 24 11.36 2.34 -3.64
N GLU A 25 12.26 3.27 -3.94
CA GLU A 25 12.76 4.26 -2.99
C GLU A 25 11.65 5.15 -2.41
N ASN A 26 10.67 5.53 -3.24
CA ASN A 26 9.49 6.26 -2.77
C ASN A 26 8.58 5.38 -1.89
N MET A 27 8.32 4.15 -2.34
CA MET A 27 7.41 3.21 -1.67
C MET A 27 7.97 2.65 -0.36
N LYS A 28 9.29 2.70 -0.15
CA LYS A 28 9.95 2.15 1.04
C LYS A 28 9.41 2.69 2.35
N ASN A 29 8.72 3.84 2.34
CA ASN A 29 8.11 4.47 3.51
C ASN A 29 6.62 4.13 3.71
N CYS A 30 6.05 3.23 2.89
CA CYS A 30 4.68 2.78 3.05
C CYS A 30 4.47 2.13 4.44
N PRO A 31 3.45 2.54 5.21
CA PRO A 31 3.20 1.96 6.53
C PRO A 31 2.85 0.48 6.52
N ASN A 32 2.30 -0.03 5.41
CA ASN A 32 1.84 -1.42 5.27
C ASN A 32 2.92 -2.35 4.69
N LEU A 33 4.10 -1.82 4.34
CA LEU A 33 5.16 -2.56 3.67
C LEU A 33 5.95 -3.44 4.64
N VAL A 34 6.19 -4.69 4.24
CA VAL A 34 7.03 -5.67 4.97
C VAL A 34 8.39 -5.81 4.30
N VAL A 35 8.41 -6.05 3.00
CA VAL A 35 9.64 -6.16 2.20
C VAL A 35 9.44 -5.51 0.85
N LEU A 36 10.51 -4.93 0.33
CA LEU A 36 10.59 -4.29 -0.97
C LEU A 36 11.96 -4.55 -1.57
N GLY A 37 12.00 -4.85 -2.86
CA GLY A 37 13.24 -5.03 -3.61
C GLY A 37 13.00 -4.93 -5.10
N THR A 38 14.08 -4.85 -5.86
CA THR A 38 14.05 -4.74 -7.31
C THR A 38 15.00 -5.73 -7.96
N THR A 39 14.69 -6.12 -9.20
CA THR A 39 15.63 -6.84 -10.09
C THR A 39 15.33 -6.39 -11.50
N ALA A 40 16.32 -5.78 -12.17
CA ALA A 40 16.10 -5.06 -13.43
C ALA A 40 14.90 -4.08 -13.30
N ASN A 41 13.94 -4.13 -14.22
CA ASN A 41 12.75 -3.29 -14.21
C ASN A 41 11.58 -3.85 -13.38
N ILE A 42 11.80 -4.91 -12.59
CA ILE A 42 10.77 -5.55 -11.77
C ILE A 42 10.88 -5.09 -10.32
N ILE A 43 9.74 -4.74 -9.72
CA ILE A 43 9.57 -4.40 -8.31
C ILE A 43 8.87 -5.56 -7.59
N TYR A 44 9.46 -6.06 -6.53
CA TYR A 44 8.87 -7.04 -5.63
C TYR A 44 8.50 -6.35 -4.33
N SER A 45 7.25 -6.45 -3.92
CA SER A 45 6.81 -5.86 -2.65
C SER A 45 5.82 -6.75 -1.94
N VAL A 46 5.92 -6.77 -0.61
CA VAL A 46 5.02 -7.50 0.25
C VAL A 46 4.37 -6.51 1.20
N TYR A 47 3.03 -6.51 1.20
CA TYR A 47 2.24 -5.66 2.08
C TYR A 47 1.39 -6.51 2.99
N VAL A 48 1.18 -6.03 4.22
CA VAL A 48 0.20 -6.62 5.13
C VAL A 48 -0.83 -5.56 5.50
N VAL A 49 -2.10 -5.92 5.35
CA VAL A 49 -3.24 -5.04 5.63
C VAL A 49 -4.35 -5.80 6.35
N PRO A 50 -5.27 -5.10 7.01
CA PRO A 50 -6.51 -5.69 7.47
C PRO A 50 -7.31 -6.33 6.32
N SER A 51 -8.02 -7.43 6.58
CA SER A 51 -8.73 -8.21 5.56
C SER A 51 -9.77 -7.42 4.76
N GLU A 52 -10.40 -6.42 5.38
CA GLU A 52 -11.34 -5.50 4.73
C GLU A 52 -10.68 -4.61 3.67
N LYS A 53 -9.35 -4.53 3.65
CA LYS A 53 -8.55 -3.81 2.64
C LYS A 53 -7.99 -4.72 1.56
N GLU A 54 -8.58 -5.91 1.32
CA GLU A 54 -8.16 -6.76 0.20
C GLU A 54 -8.24 -6.05 -1.16
N TRP A 55 -9.28 -5.22 -1.35
CA TRP A 55 -9.42 -4.40 -2.56
C TRP A 55 -8.17 -3.55 -2.82
N TRP A 56 -7.53 -3.04 -1.76
CA TRP A 56 -6.34 -2.19 -1.87
C TRP A 56 -5.14 -2.98 -2.39
N LEU A 57 -5.00 -4.25 -1.99
CA LEU A 57 -3.96 -5.13 -2.52
C LEU A 57 -4.20 -5.48 -3.99
N LYS A 58 -5.46 -5.65 -4.41
CA LYS A 58 -5.82 -6.02 -5.79
C LYS A 58 -5.81 -4.86 -6.77
N TYR A 59 -6.00 -3.63 -6.29
CA TYR A 59 -6.06 -2.44 -7.14
C TYR A 59 -4.89 -2.31 -8.13
N PRO A 60 -3.61 -2.52 -7.72
CA PRO A 60 -2.46 -2.59 -8.64
C PRO A 60 -2.62 -3.53 -9.84
N GLU A 61 -3.20 -4.71 -9.63
CA GLU A 61 -3.34 -5.74 -10.68
C GLU A 61 -4.37 -5.33 -11.73
N THR A 62 -5.47 -4.73 -11.29
CA THR A 62 -6.52 -4.23 -12.20
C THR A 62 -6.13 -2.90 -12.87
N ASN A 63 -5.35 -2.06 -12.18
CA ASN A 63 -5.05 -0.70 -12.61
C ASN A 63 -3.53 -0.38 -12.56
N PRO A 64 -2.67 -1.15 -13.25
CA PRO A 64 -1.22 -1.00 -13.12
C PRO A 64 -0.75 0.40 -13.55
N LYS A 65 -1.36 0.97 -14.60
CA LYS A 65 -0.99 2.30 -15.11
C LYS A 65 -1.28 3.43 -14.12
N GLU A 66 -2.36 3.30 -13.32
CA GLU A 66 -2.74 4.29 -12.30
C GLU A 66 -1.72 4.39 -11.16
N ILE A 67 -0.97 3.31 -10.93
CA ILE A 67 0.15 3.28 -9.98
C ILE A 67 1.52 3.40 -10.67
N GLY A 68 1.50 3.69 -11.98
CA GLY A 68 2.68 3.90 -12.82
C GLY A 68 3.50 2.64 -13.08
N LEU A 69 2.86 1.49 -13.16
CA LEU A 69 3.44 0.24 -13.64
C LEU A 69 2.89 -0.09 -15.03
N GLU A 70 3.68 -0.80 -15.82
CA GLU A 70 3.23 -1.37 -17.09
C GLU A 70 2.35 -2.59 -16.85
N LYS A 71 2.72 -3.42 -15.86
CA LYS A 71 1.95 -4.59 -15.41
C LYS A 71 2.11 -4.79 -13.91
N ALA A 72 1.14 -5.46 -13.30
CA ALA A 72 1.26 -5.94 -11.94
C ALA A 72 0.54 -7.28 -11.78
N THR A 73 1.07 -8.14 -10.93
CA THR A 73 0.44 -9.39 -10.48
C THR A 73 0.46 -9.42 -8.96
N VAL A 74 -0.65 -9.82 -8.34
CA VAL A 74 -0.79 -9.83 -6.89
C VAL A 74 -1.26 -11.19 -6.40
N HIS A 75 -0.45 -11.82 -5.55
CA HIS A 75 -0.83 -13.04 -4.83
C HIS A 75 -1.30 -12.69 -3.41
N ILE A 76 -2.50 -13.14 -3.03
CA ILE A 76 -3.08 -12.87 -1.72
C ILE A 76 -2.88 -14.09 -0.79
N VAL A 77 -2.17 -13.88 0.31
CA VAL A 77 -1.99 -14.85 1.39
C VAL A 77 -2.95 -14.52 2.54
N ARG A 78 -3.98 -15.35 2.71
CA ARG A 78 -5.07 -15.13 3.68
C ARG A 78 -4.78 -15.63 5.09
N ASN A 79 -3.80 -16.52 5.25
CA ASN A 79 -3.39 -17.08 6.52
C ASN A 79 -1.94 -16.70 6.82
N VAL A 80 -1.74 -15.48 7.35
CA VAL A 80 -0.41 -14.95 7.66
C VAL A 80 0.03 -15.48 9.01
N LEU A 81 0.99 -16.41 9.02
CA LEU A 81 1.54 -17.00 10.25
C LEU A 81 2.66 -16.15 10.86
N HIS A 82 3.42 -15.44 10.01
CA HIS A 82 4.53 -14.57 10.39
C HIS A 82 4.76 -13.49 9.31
N PRO A 83 5.18 -12.26 9.65
CA PRO A 83 5.30 -11.71 11.00
C PRO A 83 3.96 -11.32 11.63
N LYS A 84 3.93 -11.12 12.96
CA LYS A 84 2.86 -10.36 13.61
C LYS A 84 3.03 -8.89 13.19
N PHE A 85 2.25 -8.45 12.21
CA PHE A 85 2.45 -7.16 11.56
C PHE A 85 1.83 -6.00 12.34
N THR A 86 2.61 -4.93 12.52
CA THR A 86 2.14 -3.63 12.99
C THR A 86 2.54 -2.59 11.95
N PRO A 87 1.60 -1.75 11.46
CA PRO A 87 1.93 -0.71 10.48
C PRO A 87 3.02 0.23 10.98
N ARG A 88 4.01 0.51 10.14
CA ARG A 88 5.10 1.45 10.44
C ARG A 88 4.64 2.88 10.19
N LEU A 89 3.92 3.43 11.17
CA LEU A 89 3.44 4.81 11.11
C LEU A 89 4.62 5.80 11.18
N PRO A 90 4.71 6.80 10.30
CA PRO A 90 5.79 7.77 10.35
C PRO A 90 5.59 8.75 11.52
N LYS A 91 6.71 9.25 12.08
CA LYS A 91 6.69 10.27 13.13
C LYS A 91 6.11 11.60 12.64
N LYS A 92 6.40 11.97 11.39
CA LYS A 92 5.89 13.17 10.72
C LYS A 92 5.08 12.76 9.49
N LYS A 93 3.88 13.30 9.37
CA LYS A 93 2.99 13.08 8.22
C LYS A 93 3.28 14.11 7.11
N THR A 94 3.02 13.72 5.88
CA THR A 94 3.21 14.54 4.66
C THR A 94 1.88 14.79 3.95
N ASP A 95 1.84 15.67 2.95
CA ASP A 95 0.65 15.87 2.11
C ASP A 95 0.46 14.71 1.12
N THR A 96 1.57 14.25 0.55
CA THR A 96 1.60 13.18 -0.46
C THR A 96 1.96 11.84 0.17
N ALA A 97 1.24 10.78 -0.22
CA ALA A 97 1.52 9.42 0.24
C ALA A 97 2.79 8.83 -0.42
N PRO A 98 3.43 7.80 0.17
CA PRO A 98 4.57 7.10 -0.44
C PRO A 98 4.30 6.54 -1.83
N CYS A 99 3.05 6.24 -2.17
CA CYS A 99 2.62 5.83 -3.51
C CYS A 99 2.51 6.99 -4.52
N GLY A 100 2.79 8.23 -4.12
CA GLY A 100 2.66 9.43 -4.94
C GLY A 100 1.24 10.05 -4.95
N ALA A 101 0.25 9.36 -4.39
CA ALA A 101 -1.13 9.87 -4.38
C ALA A 101 -1.29 11.09 -3.46
N ASN A 102 -1.98 12.12 -3.96
CA ASN A 102 -2.55 13.16 -3.12
C ASN A 102 -3.85 12.63 -2.49
N CYS A 103 -3.76 12.19 -1.23
CA CYS A 103 -4.91 11.62 -0.54
C CYS A 103 -6.03 12.63 -0.28
N LYS A 104 -5.90 13.93 -0.52
CA LYS A 104 -7.02 14.89 -0.39
C LYS A 104 -8.09 14.67 -1.46
N ASN A 105 -7.68 14.44 -2.70
CA ASN A 105 -8.53 14.42 -3.89
C ASN A 105 -8.52 13.05 -4.61
N CYS A 106 -8.07 12.00 -3.94
CA CYS A 106 -7.94 10.68 -4.55
C CYS A 106 -9.33 10.04 -4.81
N PRO A 107 -9.64 9.60 -6.06
CA PRO A 107 -10.93 8.98 -6.40
C PRO A 107 -11.27 7.74 -5.56
N LEU A 108 -10.24 7.01 -5.10
CA LEU A 108 -10.40 5.81 -4.27
C LEU A 108 -11.11 6.10 -2.94
N ARG A 109 -11.16 7.35 -2.50
CA ARG A 109 -11.97 7.74 -1.33
C ARG A 109 -13.44 7.49 -1.56
N SER A 110 -13.98 7.94 -2.68
CA SER A 110 -15.40 7.77 -3.02
C SER A 110 -15.68 6.35 -3.50
N GLU A 111 -14.79 5.77 -4.30
CA GLU A 111 -15.02 4.45 -4.91
C GLU A 111 -14.93 3.29 -3.91
N TYR A 112 -13.97 3.36 -2.97
CA TYR A 112 -13.67 2.26 -2.05
C TYR A 112 -13.80 2.64 -0.57
N SER A 113 -14.41 3.79 -0.27
CA SER A 113 -14.47 4.34 1.09
C SER A 113 -13.08 4.43 1.75
N CYS A 114 -12.05 4.74 0.95
CA CYS A 114 -10.68 4.76 1.42
C CYS A 114 -10.44 5.88 2.43
N SER A 115 -9.90 5.55 3.60
CA SER A 115 -9.57 6.53 4.65
C SER A 115 -8.34 7.40 4.30
N GLY A 116 -7.63 7.09 3.22
CA GLY A 116 -6.34 7.68 2.85
C GLY A 116 -5.14 6.93 3.43
N CYS A 117 -3.94 7.39 3.11
CA CYS A 117 -2.71 6.77 3.62
C CYS A 117 -2.41 7.25 5.04
N PRO A 118 -2.14 6.36 6.02
CA PRO A 118 -1.76 6.74 7.39
C PRO A 118 -0.51 7.63 7.48
N ALA A 119 0.35 7.61 6.45
CA ALA A 119 1.52 8.47 6.35
C ALA A 119 1.19 9.93 6.01
N THR A 120 -0.06 10.25 5.70
CA THR A 120 -0.47 11.59 5.25
C THR A 120 -1.33 12.33 6.27
N ILE A 121 -1.31 13.66 6.20
CA ILE A 121 -2.17 14.53 7.03
C ILE A 121 -3.66 14.38 6.67
N HIS A 122 -3.96 13.90 5.46
CA HIS A 122 -5.32 13.70 4.97
C HIS A 122 -5.94 12.38 5.45
N HIS A 123 -5.21 11.54 6.21
CA HIS A 123 -5.77 10.30 6.74
C HIS A 123 -6.95 10.54 7.67
N GLN A 124 -8.11 9.99 7.34
CA GLN A 124 -9.28 9.96 8.21
C GLN A 124 -9.11 8.85 9.24
N GLN A 125 -8.90 9.20 10.50
CA GLN A 125 -9.04 8.27 11.60
C GLN A 125 -10.54 8.12 11.87
N ASN A 126 -11.14 6.96 11.58
CA ASN A 126 -12.52 6.70 12.00
C ASN A 126 -12.59 6.91 13.52
N LYS A 127 -13.43 7.86 13.95
CA LYS A 127 -13.61 8.27 15.37
C LYS A 127 -14.33 7.22 16.23
N GLU A 128 -14.51 5.99 15.75
CA GLU A 128 -15.23 4.95 16.49
C GLU A 128 -14.39 4.21 17.55
N HIS A 129 -13.08 4.50 17.66
CA HIS A 129 -12.21 3.90 18.69
C HIS A 129 -11.84 4.85 19.84
N LYS A 130 -12.55 5.99 20.00
CA LYS A 130 -12.45 6.85 21.20
C LYS A 130 -13.77 6.84 22.00
N LYS A 131 -14.17 5.65 22.46
CA LYS A 131 -15.01 5.49 23.65
C LYS A 131 -14.39 4.39 24.52
N LEU A 132 -13.42 4.78 25.32
CA LEU A 132 -13.10 4.22 26.62
C LEU A 132 -12.96 5.40 27.57
#